data_AF-A0A976DAK8-F1
#
_entry.id   AF-A0A976DAK8-F1
#
_cell.length_a   1.000
_cell.length_b   1.000
_cell.length_c   1.000
_cell.angle_alpha   90.00
_cell.angle_beta   90.00
_cell.angle_gamma   90.00
#
_symmetry.space_group_name_H-M   'P 1'
#
loop_
_entity.id
_entity.type
_entity.pdbx_description
1 polymer ?
#
loop_
_entity_poly.entity_id
_entity_poly.type
_entity_poly.pdbx_seq_one_letter_code
_entity_poly.pdbx_strand_id
1 'polypeptide(L)'
;MPNFDQKFKNHWAEARQLRGQETDILNNEIDVMVMKERKTPRKSYVLKRGQYDMIGEEVQPATPSQFFQMPDNLPKNRLGLAQWLLHKDNPLFARVMVNRVWQRYFGKGLVISAEDFGNQGDLPTHLELLDWLAVSFRESGWNNKWIHKKIVMSATYRQGSFCNDKLRELDPDNKLYARGPNYRYAAEQVRDAALAVSGLLNSKMGGPSVHPYQPDGIWEALATRNSVTYVQNHGDTLYRRSMYTVWKRSSPPPMMLNFDAAERHTCSVRRQKTSTPLQALVMLNDPQFVEAARVLAQKSIEFKVQSVKGNVEFKVQNVESKNSQYAAFDPHHAIEFIFTSLISRPPKANEVKVLVQLYQEEWADFKKNPKRTNELLSVGEYGVAKNLDKSQLAAMTIVASAVMNFDEFVIKR
;
A
#
# COMPACT_ATOMS: atom_id res chain seq x y z
N MET A 1 36.12 -44.56 18.99
CA MET A 1 34.86 -44.24 19.68
C MET A 1 34.65 -45.26 20.79
N PRO A 2 34.26 -44.90 22.02
CA PRO A 2 34.29 -45.82 23.16
C PRO A 2 33.25 -46.94 23.03
N ASN A 3 33.59 -48.14 23.52
CA ASN A 3 32.70 -49.31 23.61
C ASN A 3 31.63 -49.11 24.69
N PHE A 4 30.64 -48.26 24.41
CA PHE A 4 29.46 -48.15 25.27
C PHE A 4 28.53 -49.35 25.08
N ASP A 5 27.95 -49.83 26.18
CA ASP A 5 26.91 -50.87 26.19
C ASP A 5 25.69 -50.44 25.35
N GLN A 6 25.02 -51.40 24.71
CA GLN A 6 23.89 -51.17 23.81
C GLN A 6 22.74 -50.43 24.51
N LYS A 7 22.52 -50.71 25.79
CA LYS A 7 21.52 -50.01 26.60
C LYS A 7 21.82 -48.51 26.73
N PHE A 8 23.09 -48.15 26.92
CA PHE A 8 23.51 -46.75 26.97
C PHE A 8 23.33 -46.06 25.62
N LYS A 9 23.70 -46.73 24.52
CA LYS A 9 23.52 -46.17 23.15
C LYS A 9 22.05 -45.88 22.85
N ASN A 10 21.15 -46.79 23.24
CA ASN A 10 19.71 -46.61 23.04
C ASN A 10 19.16 -45.44 23.87
N HIS A 11 19.46 -45.37 25.17
CA HIS A 11 19.03 -44.27 26.02
C HIS A 11 19.63 -42.92 25.59
N TRP A 12 20.87 -42.91 25.08
CA TRP A 12 21.50 -41.68 24.59
C TRP A 12 20.85 -41.17 23.30
N ALA A 13 20.48 -42.07 22.38
CA ALA A 13 19.74 -41.72 21.17
C ALA A 13 18.35 -41.16 21.52
N GLU A 14 17.63 -41.80 22.45
CA GLU A 14 16.33 -41.34 22.94
C GLU A 14 16.43 -39.96 23.63
N ALA A 15 17.39 -39.77 24.53
CA ALA A 15 17.61 -38.48 25.19
C ALA A 15 17.96 -37.37 24.18
N ARG A 16 18.72 -37.70 23.12
CA ARG A 16 19.03 -36.74 22.04
C ARG A 16 17.79 -36.39 21.23
N GLN A 17 16.93 -37.36 20.94
CA GLN A 17 15.66 -37.13 20.26
C GLN A 17 14.72 -36.26 21.10
N LEU A 18 14.54 -36.58 22.39
CA LEU A 18 13.70 -35.80 23.31
C LEU A 18 14.22 -34.37 23.49
N ARG A 19 15.53 -34.16 23.60
CA ARG A 19 16.12 -32.80 23.62
C ARG A 19 15.91 -32.06 22.30
N GLY A 20 15.94 -32.77 21.17
CA GLY A 20 15.58 -32.21 19.86
C GLY A 20 14.14 -31.72 19.85
N GLN A 21 13.20 -32.55 20.30
CA GLN A 21 11.78 -32.21 20.40
C GLN A 21 11.54 -31.03 21.37
N GLU A 22 12.19 -31.02 22.54
CA GLU A 22 12.12 -29.90 23.49
C GLU A 22 12.64 -28.60 22.86
N THR A 23 13.79 -28.67 22.17
CA THR A 23 14.38 -27.52 21.47
C THR A 23 13.46 -27.03 20.35
N ASP A 24 12.83 -27.93 19.60
CA ASP A 24 11.88 -27.59 18.55
C ASP A 24 10.62 -26.92 19.12
N ILE A 25 10.11 -27.39 20.27
CA ILE A 25 8.98 -26.75 20.96
C ILE A 25 9.36 -25.34 21.39
N LEU A 26 10.48 -25.18 22.10
CA LEU A 26 10.93 -23.89 22.62
C LEU A 26 11.28 -22.89 21.51
N ASN A 27 11.84 -23.34 20.38
CA ASN A 27 12.20 -22.47 19.27
C ASN A 27 11.01 -22.13 18.34
N ASN A 28 10.00 -23.00 18.27
CA ASN A 28 8.82 -22.77 17.42
C ASN A 28 7.70 -22.02 18.14
N GLU A 29 7.79 -21.82 19.46
CA GLU A 29 6.92 -20.89 20.15
C GLU A 29 7.17 -19.46 19.66
N ILE A 30 6.09 -18.76 19.30
CA ILE A 30 6.16 -17.38 18.86
C ILE A 30 6.31 -16.49 20.10
N ASP A 31 7.55 -16.20 20.46
CA ASP A 31 7.85 -15.25 21.52
C ASP A 31 7.56 -13.82 21.05
N VAL A 32 6.56 -13.19 21.68
CA VAL A 32 6.26 -11.77 21.48
C VAL A 32 6.93 -10.95 22.57
N MET A 33 7.92 -10.15 22.19
CA MET A 33 8.54 -9.20 23.12
C MET A 33 7.52 -8.16 23.59
N VAL A 34 7.23 -8.16 24.89
CA VAL A 34 6.41 -7.12 25.53
C VAL A 34 7.28 -6.16 26.33
N MET A 35 6.92 -4.89 26.33
CA MET A 35 7.55 -3.93 27.23
C MET A 35 6.84 -3.93 28.59
N LYS A 36 7.56 -4.30 29.65
CA LYS A 36 7.05 -4.30 31.02
C LYS A 36 7.88 -3.33 31.88
N GLU A 37 7.20 -2.55 32.71
CA GLU A 37 7.86 -1.68 33.68
C GLU A 37 8.67 -2.52 34.68
N ARG A 38 9.88 -2.05 35.01
CA ARG A 38 10.75 -2.74 35.97
C ARG A 38 10.21 -2.53 37.39
N LYS A 39 10.35 -3.56 38.24
CA LYS A 39 10.06 -3.44 39.69
C LYS A 39 10.87 -2.31 40.33
N THR A 40 12.12 -2.17 39.92
CA THR A 40 13.00 -1.07 40.32
C THR A 40 13.34 -0.25 39.08
N PRO A 41 12.85 1.00 38.96
CA PRO A 41 13.15 1.88 37.84
C PRO A 41 14.65 2.10 37.68
N ARG A 42 15.13 2.18 36.44
CA ARG A 42 16.51 2.54 36.16
C ARG A 42 16.65 4.05 36.32
N LYS A 43 17.62 4.49 37.11
CA LYS A 43 18.02 5.90 37.18
C LYS A 43 18.50 6.38 35.82
N SER A 44 17.98 7.52 35.38
CA SER A 44 18.35 8.19 34.13
C SER A 44 18.95 9.55 34.47
N TYR A 45 19.90 10.01 33.67
CA TYR A 45 20.64 11.24 33.95
C TYR A 45 20.78 12.09 32.70
N VAL A 46 20.87 13.41 32.86
CA VAL A 46 21.27 14.31 31.77
C VAL A 46 22.75 14.10 31.46
N LEU A 47 23.08 13.80 30.21
CA LEU A 47 24.48 13.65 29.78
C LEU A 47 25.07 15.01 29.44
N LYS A 48 26.19 15.39 30.08
CA LYS A 48 26.86 16.66 29.80
C LYS A 48 27.41 16.64 28.38
N ARG A 49 26.94 17.57 27.53
CA ARG A 49 27.29 17.65 26.10
C ARG A 49 26.98 16.36 25.32
N GLY A 50 26.09 15.50 25.82
CA GLY A 50 25.74 14.23 25.20
C GLY A 50 26.79 13.11 25.35
N GLN A 51 27.86 13.32 26.13
CA GLN A 51 28.87 12.29 26.38
C GLN A 51 28.37 11.25 27.39
N TYR A 52 28.48 9.96 27.03
CA TYR A 52 27.87 8.85 27.79
C TYR A 52 28.52 8.59 29.15
N ASP A 53 29.79 8.96 29.30
CA ASP A 53 30.60 8.84 30.52
C ASP A 53 30.48 10.07 31.42
N MET A 54 30.03 11.20 30.90
CA MET A 54 29.85 12.44 31.64
C MET A 54 28.42 12.60 32.16
N ILE A 55 28.10 11.83 33.20
CA ILE A 55 26.80 11.82 33.88
C ILE A 55 26.57 13.14 34.63
N GLY A 56 25.40 13.75 34.41
CA GLY A 56 24.91 14.94 35.10
C GLY A 56 23.79 14.61 36.11
N GLU A 57 22.78 15.48 36.18
CA GLU A 57 21.68 15.37 37.14
C GLU A 57 20.74 14.19 36.84
N GLU A 58 20.27 13.52 37.90
CA GLU A 58 19.24 12.47 37.79
C GLU A 58 17.91 13.10 37.36
N VAL A 59 17.24 12.49 36.39
CA VAL A 59 15.95 12.94 35.88
C VAL A 59 14.87 11.90 36.16
N GLN A 60 13.66 12.40 36.42
CA GLN A 60 12.47 11.59 36.65
C GLN A 60 11.52 11.68 35.45
N PRO A 61 10.64 10.68 35.24
CA PRO A 61 9.61 10.75 34.23
C PRO A 61 8.72 12.00 34.42
N ALA A 62 8.67 12.85 33.41
CA ALA A 62 7.90 14.09 33.40
C ALA A 62 7.50 14.46 31.96
N THR A 63 6.58 15.41 31.83
CA THR A 63 6.22 16.03 30.55
C THR A 63 6.99 17.34 30.34
N PRO A 64 7.15 17.83 29.09
CA PRO A 64 7.84 19.09 28.86
C PRO A 64 7.13 20.26 29.55
N SER A 65 7.88 21.07 30.29
CA SER A 65 7.36 22.14 31.15
C SER A 65 6.73 23.31 30.41
N GLN A 66 7.01 23.45 29.10
CA GLN A 66 6.44 24.49 28.23
C GLN A 66 4.96 24.23 27.86
N PHE A 67 4.47 23.02 28.10
CA PHE A 67 3.06 22.67 27.92
C PHE A 67 2.33 22.61 29.26
N PHE A 68 1.02 22.38 29.24
CA PHE A 68 0.28 22.16 30.48
C PHE A 68 0.88 20.98 31.25
N GLN A 69 1.01 21.15 32.57
CA GLN A 69 1.64 20.16 33.43
C GLN A 69 0.81 18.88 33.50
N MET A 70 1.49 17.74 33.68
CA MET A 70 0.80 16.47 33.86
C MET A 70 0.03 16.49 35.19
N PRO A 71 -1.29 16.24 35.18
CA PRO A 71 -2.07 16.17 36.41
C PRO A 71 -1.55 15.09 37.37
N ASP A 72 -1.54 15.38 38.68
CA ASP A 72 -0.98 14.50 39.71
C ASP A 72 -1.71 13.15 39.84
N ASN A 73 -2.96 13.07 39.38
CA ASN A 73 -3.74 11.83 39.37
C ASN A 73 -3.33 10.86 38.25
N LEU A 74 -2.48 11.29 37.31
CA LEU A 74 -1.97 10.41 36.25
C LEU A 74 -0.69 9.69 36.71
N PRO A 75 -0.53 8.40 36.39
CA PRO A 75 0.67 7.67 36.76
C PRO A 75 1.90 8.20 35.99
N LYS A 76 3.03 8.33 36.67
CA LYS A 76 4.31 8.80 36.06
C LYS A 76 5.00 7.70 35.23
N ASN A 77 4.27 7.14 34.28
CA ASN A 77 4.70 6.08 33.38
C ASN A 77 4.11 6.29 31.97
N ARG A 78 4.28 5.32 31.07
CA ARG A 78 3.81 5.42 29.68
C ARG A 78 2.29 5.56 29.55
N LEU A 79 1.53 4.97 30.48
CA LEU A 79 0.07 5.10 30.49
C LEU A 79 -0.35 6.54 30.80
N GLY A 80 0.25 7.16 31.82
CA GLY A 80 -0.05 8.56 32.15
C GLY A 80 0.41 9.53 31.07
N LEU A 81 1.54 9.25 30.40
CA LEU A 81 1.96 10.02 29.23
C LEU A 81 0.93 9.92 28.09
N ALA A 82 0.37 8.74 27.82
CA ALA A 82 -0.68 8.57 26.83
C ALA A 82 -1.98 9.31 27.20
N GLN A 83 -2.36 9.27 28.48
CA GLN A 83 -3.52 10.02 28.99
C GLN A 83 -3.31 11.54 28.90
N TRP A 84 -2.09 12.02 29.21
CA TRP A 84 -1.69 13.42 29.08
C TRP A 84 -1.70 13.89 27.62
N LEU A 85 -1.20 13.08 26.69
CA LEU A 85 -1.24 13.38 25.25
C LEU A 85 -2.67 13.59 24.73
N LEU A 86 -3.64 12.83 25.25
CA LEU A 86 -5.05 12.89 24.87
C LEU A 86 -5.88 13.86 25.74
N HIS A 87 -5.26 14.55 26.70
CA HIS A 87 -5.95 15.44 27.60
C HIS A 87 -6.59 16.62 26.85
N LYS A 88 -7.72 17.13 27.37
CA LYS A 88 -8.45 18.24 26.74
C LYS A 88 -7.63 19.53 26.62
N ASP A 89 -6.68 19.72 27.53
CA ASP A 89 -5.80 20.89 27.57
C ASP A 89 -4.55 20.71 26.69
N ASN A 90 -4.42 19.56 26.00
CA ASN A 90 -3.44 19.36 24.95
C ASN A 90 -4.03 19.77 23.59
N PRO A 91 -3.68 20.94 23.03
CA PRO A 91 -4.24 21.37 21.74
C PRO A 91 -3.56 20.70 20.54
N LEU A 92 -2.37 20.13 20.71
CA LEU A 92 -1.52 19.72 19.59
C LEU A 92 -1.90 18.35 19.05
N PHE A 93 -2.17 17.38 19.93
CA PHE A 93 -2.37 15.99 19.48
C PHE A 93 -3.49 15.87 18.44
N ALA A 94 -4.66 16.47 18.73
CA ALA A 94 -5.80 16.43 17.83
C ALA A 94 -5.52 17.17 16.52
N ARG A 95 -4.90 18.37 16.58
CA ARG A 95 -4.50 19.15 15.39
C ARG A 95 -3.55 18.38 14.48
N VAL A 96 -2.50 17.77 15.06
CA VAL A 96 -1.53 16.95 14.30
C VAL A 96 -2.23 15.75 13.66
N MET A 97 -3.11 15.07 14.41
CA MET A 97 -3.81 13.89 13.90
C MET A 97 -4.74 14.25 12.73
N VAL A 98 -5.60 15.27 12.86
CA VAL A 98 -6.51 15.66 11.78
C VAL A 98 -5.75 16.22 10.58
N ASN A 99 -4.64 16.94 10.80
CA ASN A 99 -3.78 17.41 9.72
C ASN A 99 -3.17 16.26 8.92
N ARG A 100 -2.72 15.19 9.60
CA ARG A 100 -2.21 13.98 8.94
C ARG A 100 -3.31 13.28 8.15
N VAL A 101 -4.52 13.16 8.70
CA VAL A 101 -5.67 12.57 7.97
C VAL A 101 -5.99 13.42 6.72
N TRP A 102 -6.04 14.74 6.86
CA TRP A 102 -6.25 15.68 5.76
C TRP A 102 -5.18 15.52 4.67
N GLN A 103 -3.90 15.48 5.07
CA GLN A 103 -2.77 15.27 4.17
C GLN A 103 -2.87 13.96 3.38
N ARG A 104 -3.44 12.88 3.94
CA ARG A 104 -3.64 11.63 3.19
C ARG A 104 -4.62 11.78 2.04
N TYR A 105 -5.63 12.65 2.18
CA TYR A 105 -6.62 12.89 1.15
C TYR A 105 -6.20 13.92 0.13
N PHE A 106 -5.57 15.01 0.57
CA PHE A 106 -5.25 16.16 -0.27
C PHE A 106 -3.75 16.28 -0.61
N GLY A 107 -2.92 15.37 -0.11
CA GLY A 107 -1.49 15.30 -0.39
C GLY A 107 -0.64 16.27 0.42
N LYS A 108 -1.21 17.41 0.84
CA LYS A 108 -0.63 18.41 1.74
C LYS A 108 -1.58 18.61 2.93
N GLY A 109 -1.02 18.78 4.12
CA GLY A 109 -1.79 19.15 5.32
C GLY A 109 -2.21 20.61 5.28
N LEU A 110 -3.17 20.97 6.14
CA LEU A 110 -3.50 22.37 6.46
C LEU A 110 -2.27 23.10 7.02
N VAL A 111 -1.47 22.40 7.83
CA VAL A 111 -0.08 22.70 8.15
C VAL A 111 0.80 21.83 7.25
N ILE A 112 1.62 22.45 6.40
CA ILE A 112 2.39 21.75 5.36
C ILE A 112 3.54 20.94 5.99
N SER A 113 4.22 21.50 7.00
CA SER A 113 5.21 20.83 7.85
C SER A 113 4.56 19.85 8.84
N ALA A 114 4.08 18.70 8.35
CA ALA A 114 3.39 17.72 9.19
C ALA A 114 4.27 17.12 10.32
N GLU A 115 5.58 17.27 10.20
CA GLU A 115 6.62 16.91 11.15
C GLU A 115 6.90 17.97 12.22
N ASP A 116 6.53 19.23 11.98
CA ASP A 116 6.80 20.34 12.89
C ASP A 116 5.62 21.32 12.96
N PHE A 117 4.96 21.33 14.12
CA PHE A 117 3.86 22.24 14.48
C PHE A 117 4.33 23.40 15.37
N GLY A 118 5.64 23.52 15.60
CA GLY A 118 6.27 24.58 16.35
C GLY A 118 6.64 25.78 15.47
N ASN A 119 7.45 26.69 16.03
CA ASN A 119 7.80 27.97 15.39
C ASN A 119 8.69 27.82 14.14
N GLN A 120 9.28 26.66 13.92
CA GLN A 120 10.08 26.36 12.72
C GLN A 120 9.24 25.71 11.60
N GLY A 121 7.98 25.37 11.90
CA GLY A 121 7.01 24.86 10.94
C GLY A 121 6.22 25.96 10.22
N ASP A 122 5.43 25.54 9.24
CA ASP A 122 4.50 26.39 8.51
C ASP A 122 3.28 26.74 9.39
N LEU A 123 2.78 27.97 9.23
CA LEU A 123 1.47 28.33 9.78
C LEU A 123 0.35 27.57 9.06
N PRO A 124 -0.76 27.24 9.76
CA PRO A 124 -1.90 26.61 9.12
C PRO A 124 -2.53 27.55 8.09
N THR A 125 -2.74 27.04 6.88
CA THR A 125 -3.45 27.76 5.80
C THR A 125 -4.88 28.14 6.19
N HIS A 126 -5.56 27.29 6.96
CA HIS A 126 -6.93 27.47 7.43
C HIS A 126 -7.04 27.12 8.92
N LEU A 127 -6.67 28.06 9.80
CA LEU A 127 -6.61 27.82 11.24
C LEU A 127 -7.98 27.43 11.83
N GLU A 128 -9.04 28.15 11.49
CA GLU A 128 -10.38 27.88 12.02
C GLU A 128 -10.89 26.48 11.63
N LEU A 129 -10.61 26.06 10.39
CA LEU A 129 -10.95 24.71 9.93
C LEU A 129 -10.16 23.64 10.69
N LEU A 130 -8.86 23.86 10.89
CA LEU A 130 -8.00 22.94 11.64
C LEU A 130 -8.51 22.78 13.07
N ASP A 131 -8.86 23.88 13.73
CA ASP A 131 -9.36 23.90 15.10
C ASP A 131 -10.73 23.23 15.22
N TRP A 132 -11.64 23.55 14.30
CA TRP A 132 -12.94 22.91 14.24
C TRP A 132 -12.83 21.40 14.04
N LEU A 133 -11.97 20.94 13.12
CA LEU A 133 -11.74 19.51 12.88
C LEU A 133 -11.13 18.83 14.12
N ALA A 134 -10.14 19.46 14.76
CA ALA A 134 -9.45 18.91 15.92
C ALA A 134 -10.39 18.74 17.12
N VAL A 135 -11.16 19.77 17.45
CA VAL A 135 -12.14 19.73 18.55
C VAL A 135 -13.23 18.70 18.26
N SER A 136 -13.83 18.75 17.06
CA SER A 136 -14.89 17.84 16.66
C SER A 136 -14.43 16.37 16.61
N PHE A 137 -13.18 16.11 16.19
CA PHE A 137 -12.61 14.77 16.19
C PHE A 137 -12.46 14.22 17.61
N ARG A 138 -11.99 15.06 18.56
CA ARG A 138 -11.92 14.70 19.97
C ARG A 138 -13.30 14.44 20.57
N GLU A 139 -14.25 15.34 20.34
CA GLU A 139 -15.64 15.23 20.85
C GLU A 139 -16.38 14.02 20.27
N SER A 140 -16.02 13.58 19.07
CA SER A 140 -16.54 12.33 18.49
C SER A 140 -16.07 11.06 19.22
N GLY A 141 -15.23 11.19 20.25
CA GLY A 141 -14.58 10.07 20.93
C GLY A 141 -13.44 9.47 20.11
N TRP A 142 -12.70 10.30 19.38
CA TRP A 142 -11.59 9.88 18.51
C TRP A 142 -12.02 8.95 17.37
N ASN A 143 -13.24 9.14 16.85
CA ASN A 143 -13.83 8.27 15.86
C ASN A 143 -13.22 8.48 14.47
N ASN A 144 -12.32 7.57 14.07
CA ASN A 144 -11.66 7.62 12.76
C ASN A 144 -12.67 7.60 11.59
N LYS A 145 -13.74 6.79 11.67
CA LYS A 145 -14.74 6.71 10.59
C LYS A 145 -15.49 8.04 10.42
N TRP A 146 -15.75 8.74 11.53
CA TRP A 146 -16.40 10.05 11.50
C TRP A 146 -15.55 11.08 10.74
N ILE A 147 -14.26 11.21 11.06
CA ILE A 147 -13.39 12.21 10.40
C ILE A 147 -13.21 11.91 8.91
N HIS A 148 -13.02 10.63 8.56
CA HIS A 148 -12.96 10.19 7.16
C HIS A 148 -14.26 10.55 6.42
N LYS A 149 -15.42 10.24 7.00
CA LYS A 149 -16.74 10.57 6.41
C LYS A 149 -16.90 12.08 6.21
N LYS A 150 -16.53 12.90 7.19
CA LYS A 150 -16.62 14.36 7.08
C LYS A 150 -15.76 14.92 5.95
N ILE A 151 -14.54 14.43 5.78
CA ILE A 151 -13.65 14.85 4.70
C ILE A 151 -14.22 14.43 3.34
N VAL A 152 -14.54 13.14 3.15
CA VAL A 152 -15.00 12.66 1.82
C VAL A 152 -16.38 13.19 1.41
N MET A 153 -17.18 13.64 2.37
CA MET A 153 -18.47 14.30 2.12
C MET A 153 -18.38 15.83 2.02
N SER A 154 -17.19 16.42 2.14
CA SER A 154 -17.00 17.87 2.00
C SER A 154 -17.12 18.33 0.53
N ALA A 155 -17.46 19.60 0.32
CA ALA A 155 -17.38 20.21 -1.00
C ALA A 155 -15.95 20.20 -1.54
N THR A 156 -14.96 20.47 -0.68
CA THR A 156 -13.52 20.46 -1.00
C THR A 156 -13.06 19.12 -1.58
N TYR A 157 -13.48 17.99 -1.01
CA TYR A 157 -13.11 16.67 -1.52
C TYR A 157 -13.74 16.35 -2.88
N ARG A 158 -14.93 16.89 -3.16
CA ARG A 158 -15.67 16.65 -4.41
C ARG A 158 -15.25 17.57 -5.56
N GLN A 159 -14.30 18.49 -5.34
CA GLN A 159 -13.77 19.32 -6.42
C GLN A 159 -12.93 18.47 -7.38
N GLY A 160 -13.03 18.74 -8.68
CA GLY A 160 -12.16 18.12 -9.68
C GLY A 160 -10.77 18.76 -9.70
N SER A 161 -9.75 18.01 -10.13
CA SER A 161 -8.38 18.52 -10.29
C SER A 161 -8.12 19.48 -11.45
N PHE A 162 -9.11 19.78 -12.31
CA PHE A 162 -8.92 20.68 -13.44
C PHE A 162 -8.52 22.10 -12.96
N CYS A 163 -7.51 22.69 -13.60
CA CYS A 163 -6.96 23.98 -13.23
C CYS A 163 -6.74 24.85 -14.47
N ASN A 164 -7.56 25.89 -14.63
CA ASN A 164 -7.38 26.90 -15.66
C ASN A 164 -6.25 27.88 -15.30
N ASP A 165 -5.81 28.67 -16.28
CA ASP A 165 -4.62 29.53 -16.12
C ASP A 165 -4.81 30.59 -15.02
N LYS A 166 -6.00 31.18 -14.92
CA LYS A 166 -6.33 32.16 -13.88
C LYS A 166 -6.25 31.56 -12.46
N LEU A 167 -6.80 30.37 -12.25
CA LEU A 167 -6.72 29.66 -10.96
C LEU A 167 -5.29 29.23 -10.64
N ARG A 168 -4.50 28.88 -11.66
CA ARG A 168 -3.09 28.52 -11.49
C ARG A 168 -2.23 29.72 -11.08
N GLU A 169 -2.55 30.90 -11.60
CA GLU A 169 -1.88 32.15 -11.23
C GLU A 169 -2.24 32.58 -9.79
N LEU A 170 -3.53 32.47 -9.41
CA LEU A 170 -4.01 32.85 -8.08
C LEU A 170 -3.56 31.88 -6.97
N ASP A 171 -3.54 30.58 -7.25
CA ASP A 171 -3.14 29.54 -6.29
C ASP A 171 -2.32 28.44 -6.96
N PRO A 172 -1.04 28.71 -7.28
CA PRO A 172 -0.17 27.75 -7.97
C PRO A 172 0.06 26.48 -7.15
N ASP A 173 0.16 26.61 -5.83
CA ASP A 173 0.47 25.52 -4.91
C ASP A 173 -0.74 24.72 -4.41
N ASN A 174 -1.96 25.15 -4.78
CA ASN A 174 -3.23 24.67 -4.25
C ASN A 174 -3.34 24.80 -2.71
N LYS A 175 -2.83 25.90 -2.15
CA LYS A 175 -2.87 26.19 -0.69
C LYS A 175 -4.29 26.51 -0.22
N LEU A 176 -5.13 27.05 -1.10
CA LEU A 176 -6.52 27.41 -0.82
C LEU A 176 -7.49 26.26 -1.12
N TYR A 177 -6.98 25.12 -1.62
CA TYR A 177 -7.81 23.99 -2.05
C TYR A 177 -8.90 24.42 -3.05
N ALA A 178 -8.52 25.28 -4.01
CA ALA A 178 -9.39 25.77 -5.08
C ALA A 178 -9.63 24.72 -6.18
N ARG A 179 -8.94 23.58 -6.11
CA ARG A 179 -9.11 22.41 -6.99
C ARG A 179 -8.82 21.11 -6.24
N GLY A 180 -9.30 20.00 -6.81
CA GLY A 180 -9.00 18.65 -6.34
C GLY A 180 -7.49 18.34 -6.39
N PRO A 181 -6.99 17.48 -5.49
CA PRO A 181 -5.57 17.15 -5.43
C PRO A 181 -5.12 16.33 -6.64
N ASN A 182 -4.00 16.72 -7.25
CA ASN A 182 -3.38 15.99 -8.36
C ASN A 182 -2.01 15.44 -7.93
N TYR A 183 -1.93 14.16 -7.59
CA TYR A 183 -0.67 13.49 -7.27
C TYR A 183 -0.76 11.97 -7.40
N ARG A 184 0.38 11.31 -7.64
CA ARG A 184 0.45 9.85 -7.74
C ARG A 184 0.10 9.14 -6.43
N TYR A 185 -0.65 8.05 -6.52
CA TYR A 185 -0.88 7.11 -5.42
C TYR A 185 0.44 6.60 -4.82
N ALA A 186 0.38 6.18 -3.54
CA ALA A 186 1.51 5.53 -2.88
C ALA A 186 1.79 4.16 -3.50
N ALA A 187 3.02 3.66 -3.37
CA ALA A 187 3.43 2.35 -3.85
C ALA A 187 2.44 1.23 -3.53
N GLU A 188 2.00 1.15 -2.27
CA GLU A 188 1.07 0.13 -1.80
C GLU A 188 -0.30 0.27 -2.48
N GLN A 189 -0.74 1.50 -2.72
CA GLN A 189 -2.02 1.78 -3.37
C GLN A 189 -1.98 1.46 -4.87
N VAL A 190 -0.88 1.75 -5.56
CA VAL A 190 -0.74 1.41 -7.00
C VAL A 190 -0.82 -0.10 -7.20
N ARG A 191 -0.07 -0.87 -6.39
CA ARG A 191 -0.11 -2.33 -6.44
C ARG A 191 -1.47 -2.88 -6.03
N ASP A 192 -2.01 -2.45 -4.89
CA ASP A 192 -3.30 -2.97 -4.40
C ASP A 192 -4.45 -2.59 -5.34
N ALA A 193 -4.39 -1.45 -6.04
CA ALA A 193 -5.36 -1.07 -7.07
C ALA A 193 -5.30 -2.01 -8.28
N ALA A 194 -4.11 -2.33 -8.80
CA ALA A 194 -3.97 -3.28 -9.92
C ALA A 194 -4.50 -4.68 -9.56
N LEU A 195 -4.20 -5.15 -8.35
CA LEU A 195 -4.74 -6.41 -7.84
C LEU A 195 -6.26 -6.35 -7.62
N ALA A 196 -6.78 -5.22 -7.12
CA ALA A 196 -8.22 -5.07 -6.85
C ALA A 196 -9.04 -5.04 -8.14
N VAL A 197 -8.60 -4.25 -9.12
CA VAL A 197 -9.30 -4.09 -10.41
C VAL A 197 -9.25 -5.38 -11.23
N SER A 198 -8.10 -6.07 -11.25
CA SER A 198 -8.01 -7.41 -11.85
C SER A 198 -8.78 -8.48 -11.06
N GLY A 199 -9.17 -8.18 -9.82
CA GLY A 199 -9.82 -9.10 -8.88
C GLY A 199 -8.93 -10.24 -8.39
N LEU A 200 -7.62 -10.04 -8.42
CA LEU A 200 -6.62 -10.91 -7.79
C LEU A 200 -6.50 -10.64 -6.28
N LEU A 201 -6.82 -9.42 -5.82
CA LEU A 201 -6.54 -8.98 -4.45
C LEU A 201 -7.17 -9.91 -3.39
N ASN A 202 -6.31 -10.53 -2.59
CA ASN A 202 -6.72 -11.27 -1.40
C ASN A 202 -6.91 -10.31 -0.22
N SER A 203 -8.17 -10.16 0.23
CA SER A 203 -8.57 -9.27 1.31
C SER A 203 -8.45 -9.86 2.73
N LYS A 204 -7.87 -11.06 2.88
CA LYS A 204 -7.66 -11.68 4.20
C LYS A 204 -6.86 -10.75 5.11
N MET A 205 -7.40 -10.45 6.28
CA MET A 205 -6.75 -9.63 7.31
C MET A 205 -5.99 -10.51 8.32
N GLY A 206 -4.85 -10.00 8.78
CA GLY A 206 -3.96 -10.69 9.73
C GLY A 206 -3.10 -11.79 9.07
N GLY A 207 -2.36 -12.53 9.89
CA GLY A 207 -1.43 -13.57 9.44
C GLY A 207 -0.01 -13.08 9.15
N PRO A 208 0.91 -14.00 8.83
CA PRO A 208 2.31 -13.68 8.59
C PRO A 208 2.52 -12.83 7.34
N SER A 209 3.73 -12.26 7.24
CA SER A 209 4.19 -11.60 6.01
C SER A 209 4.35 -12.62 4.88
N VAL A 210 4.18 -12.17 3.64
CA VAL A 210 4.28 -12.97 2.42
C VAL A 210 5.36 -12.44 1.49
N HIS A 211 5.79 -13.30 0.59
CA HIS A 211 6.86 -13.07 -0.38
C HIS A 211 6.25 -13.12 -1.80
N PRO A 212 5.62 -12.04 -2.29
CA PRO A 212 5.09 -11.97 -3.65
C PRO A 212 6.21 -11.99 -4.70
N TYR A 213 5.90 -11.79 -5.98
CA TYR A 213 6.93 -11.71 -7.03
C TYR A 213 8.04 -10.69 -6.71
N GLN A 214 9.28 -11.13 -6.88
CA GLN A 214 10.49 -10.31 -6.80
C GLN A 214 11.54 -10.87 -7.78
N PRO A 215 12.33 -10.01 -8.46
CA PRO A 215 13.47 -10.48 -9.24
C PRO A 215 14.51 -11.23 -8.39
N ASP A 216 15.14 -12.23 -8.98
CA ASP A 216 16.14 -13.06 -8.33
C ASP A 216 17.41 -12.28 -7.95
N GLY A 217 18.13 -12.73 -6.92
CA GLY A 217 19.48 -12.26 -6.58
C GLY A 217 19.56 -10.96 -5.75
N ILE A 218 18.43 -10.28 -5.50
CA ILE A 218 18.41 -9.00 -4.77
C ILE A 218 18.82 -9.19 -3.29
N TRP A 219 18.34 -10.26 -2.65
CA TRP A 219 18.62 -10.49 -1.23
C TRP A 219 20.05 -10.97 -1.00
N GLU A 220 20.55 -11.78 -1.92
CA GLU A 220 21.89 -12.36 -1.91
C GLU A 220 22.95 -11.27 -2.08
N ALA A 221 22.74 -10.34 -3.01
CA ALA A 221 23.67 -9.24 -3.28
C ALA A 221 23.86 -8.27 -2.08
N LEU A 222 22.87 -8.19 -1.19
CA LEU A 222 22.84 -7.23 -0.08
C LEU A 222 22.99 -7.90 1.29
N ALA A 223 23.22 -9.21 1.33
CA ALA A 223 23.28 -9.95 2.57
C ALA A 223 24.62 -9.77 3.29
N THR A 224 24.54 -9.24 4.51
CA THR A 224 25.69 -9.16 5.42
C THR A 224 25.59 -10.17 6.57
N ARG A 225 24.39 -10.49 7.08
CA ARG A 225 24.05 -11.62 8.00
C ARG A 225 22.54 -11.97 7.94
N ASN A 226 22.17 -13.25 8.12
CA ASN A 226 20.82 -13.86 8.20
C ASN A 226 19.91 -13.74 6.94
N SER A 227 19.09 -14.79 6.71
CA SER A 227 18.15 -14.98 5.57
C SER A 227 18.58 -14.32 4.27
N VAL A 228 19.51 -15.00 3.61
CA VAL A 228 20.20 -14.58 2.38
C VAL A 228 19.32 -14.67 1.13
N THR A 229 18.36 -15.60 1.11
CA THR A 229 17.63 -15.97 -0.11
C THR A 229 16.18 -15.57 -0.02
N TYR A 230 15.66 -14.97 -1.08
CA TYR A 230 14.24 -14.69 -1.23
C TYR A 230 13.53 -15.94 -1.75
N VAL A 231 12.60 -16.49 -0.96
CA VAL A 231 11.77 -17.62 -1.39
C VAL A 231 10.37 -17.09 -1.67
N GLN A 232 10.04 -16.96 -2.96
CA GLN A 232 8.71 -16.56 -3.40
C GLN A 232 7.65 -17.54 -2.84
N ASN A 233 6.54 -16.99 -2.35
CA ASN A 233 5.37 -17.77 -1.98
C ASN A 233 4.45 -17.96 -3.21
N HIS A 234 3.55 -18.93 -3.16
CA HIS A 234 2.72 -19.32 -4.30
C HIS A 234 1.22 -19.15 -4.02
N GLY A 235 0.40 -19.15 -5.08
CA GLY A 235 -1.05 -19.06 -4.99
C GLY A 235 -1.54 -17.77 -4.32
N ASP A 236 -2.58 -17.87 -3.48
CA ASP A 236 -3.25 -16.76 -2.80
C ASP A 236 -2.33 -15.78 -2.06
N THR A 237 -1.16 -16.24 -1.63
CA THR A 237 -0.19 -15.43 -0.89
C THR A 237 0.48 -14.36 -1.76
N LEU A 238 0.59 -14.58 -3.07
CA LEU A 238 1.12 -13.61 -4.03
C LEU A 238 0.27 -12.34 -4.09
N TYR A 239 -1.04 -12.49 -3.89
CA TYR A 239 -2.02 -11.43 -4.13
C TYR A 239 -2.53 -10.75 -2.84
N ARG A 240 -1.87 -10.99 -1.71
CA ARG A 240 -2.18 -10.30 -0.45
C ARG A 240 -1.94 -8.81 -0.58
N ARG A 241 -2.68 -8.01 0.20
CA ARG A 241 -2.46 -6.56 0.33
C ARG A 241 -0.98 -6.26 0.59
N SER A 242 -0.50 -5.17 -0.01
CA SER A 242 0.89 -4.72 0.07
C SER A 242 1.39 -4.53 1.50
N MET A 243 0.49 -4.26 2.45
CA MET A 243 0.79 -4.23 3.90
C MET A 243 1.38 -5.54 4.44
N TYR A 244 1.07 -6.68 3.83
CA TYR A 244 1.57 -8.00 4.23
C TYR A 244 2.82 -8.43 3.46
N THR A 245 3.29 -7.65 2.49
CA THR A 245 4.55 -7.95 1.81
C THR A 245 5.71 -7.81 2.78
N VAL A 246 6.58 -8.82 2.82
CA VAL A 246 7.78 -8.81 3.67
C VAL A 246 8.63 -7.58 3.37
N TRP A 247 9.16 -6.95 4.42
CA TRP A 247 10.00 -5.77 4.27
C TRP A 247 11.32 -5.96 5.01
N LYS A 248 12.33 -6.44 4.29
CA LYS A 248 13.69 -6.55 4.82
C LYS A 248 14.32 -5.16 4.91
N ARG A 249 14.90 -4.79 6.06
CA ARG A 249 15.46 -3.44 6.30
C ARG A 249 16.53 -3.05 5.27
N SER A 250 17.37 -4.01 4.87
CA SER A 250 18.45 -3.81 3.88
C SER A 250 17.99 -3.96 2.43
N SER A 251 16.89 -4.68 2.19
CA SER A 251 16.41 -5.03 0.84
C SER A 251 14.87 -4.92 0.79
N PRO A 252 14.32 -3.70 0.83
CA PRO A 252 12.87 -3.48 0.66
C PRO A 252 12.34 -4.04 -0.67
N PRO A 253 11.01 -4.22 -0.81
CA PRO A 253 10.41 -4.63 -2.08
C PRO A 253 10.76 -3.65 -3.22
N PRO A 254 11.38 -4.10 -4.31
CA PRO A 254 12.00 -3.22 -5.30
C PRO A 254 10.98 -2.36 -6.06
N MET A 255 9.83 -2.94 -6.43
CA MET A 255 8.72 -2.18 -7.01
C MET A 255 8.28 -1.06 -6.07
N MET A 256 8.12 -1.33 -4.77
CA MET A 256 7.66 -0.31 -3.83
C MET A 256 8.69 0.82 -3.67
N LEU A 257 9.99 0.51 -3.68
CA LEU A 257 11.05 1.52 -3.67
C LEU A 257 10.98 2.44 -4.90
N ASN A 258 10.79 1.88 -6.10
CA ASN A 258 10.62 2.69 -7.31
C ASN A 258 9.41 3.62 -7.22
N PHE A 259 8.39 3.27 -6.42
CA PHE A 259 7.21 4.08 -6.14
C PHE A 259 7.28 4.89 -4.83
N ASP A 260 8.50 5.32 -4.44
CA ASP A 260 8.78 6.20 -3.29
C ASP A 260 8.26 5.67 -1.94
N ALA A 261 8.23 4.35 -1.76
CA ALA A 261 7.90 3.78 -0.46
C ALA A 261 9.01 4.10 0.56
N ALA A 262 8.63 4.37 1.80
CA ALA A 262 9.56 4.79 2.84
C ALA A 262 10.51 3.66 3.25
N GLU A 263 11.81 3.92 3.27
CA GLU A 263 12.81 2.95 3.71
C GLU A 263 12.71 2.68 5.22
N ARG A 264 13.02 1.45 5.67
CA ARG A 264 12.85 1.02 7.07
C ARG A 264 14.03 1.38 7.98
N HIS A 265 14.99 2.18 7.50
CA HIS A 265 16.13 2.63 8.30
C HIS A 265 15.99 4.07 8.81
N THR A 266 15.06 4.86 8.27
CA THR A 266 14.76 6.23 8.68
C THR A 266 13.26 6.43 8.91
N CYS A 267 12.90 7.34 9.82
CA CYS A 267 11.49 7.70 10.04
C CYS A 267 11.04 8.71 8.97
N SER A 268 9.96 8.39 8.24
CA SER A 268 9.41 9.26 7.20
C SER A 268 7.99 9.71 7.54
N VAL A 269 7.83 10.99 7.92
CA VAL A 269 6.51 11.59 8.18
C VAL A 269 5.81 11.98 6.87
N ARG A 270 6.57 12.60 5.95
CA ARG A 270 6.15 12.93 4.59
C ARG A 270 6.90 12.05 3.60
N ARG A 271 6.17 11.34 2.74
CA ARG A 271 6.79 10.58 1.65
C ARG A 271 7.06 11.49 0.47
N GLN A 272 8.19 11.29 -0.18
CA GLN A 272 8.48 11.88 -1.48
C GLN A 272 7.46 11.36 -2.51
N LYS A 273 7.17 12.20 -3.51
CA LYS A 273 6.32 11.82 -4.65
C LYS A 273 7.05 12.23 -5.92
N THR A 274 7.59 11.24 -6.62
CA THR A 274 8.23 11.44 -7.91
C THR A 274 7.38 10.84 -9.02
N SER A 275 7.60 11.34 -10.24
CA SER A 275 7.05 10.77 -11.47
C SER A 275 8.23 10.50 -12.40
N THR A 276 8.72 9.26 -12.40
CA THR A 276 9.91 8.87 -13.17
C THR A 276 9.56 7.86 -14.25
N PRO A 277 10.27 7.84 -15.40
CA PRO A 277 10.05 6.84 -16.43
C PRO A 277 10.21 5.40 -15.93
N LEU A 278 11.06 5.16 -14.93
CA LEU A 278 11.24 3.85 -14.30
C LEU A 278 9.93 3.30 -13.70
N GLN A 279 9.06 4.16 -13.20
CA GLN A 279 7.78 3.74 -12.62
C GLN A 279 6.83 3.22 -13.69
N ALA A 280 6.77 3.89 -14.85
CA ALA A 280 6.04 3.41 -16.01
C ALA A 280 6.60 2.07 -16.51
N LEU A 281 7.93 1.93 -16.58
CA LEU A 281 8.58 0.68 -16.96
C LEU A 281 8.29 -0.47 -15.99
N VAL A 282 8.25 -0.21 -14.68
CA VAL A 282 7.86 -1.22 -13.69
C VAL A 282 6.44 -1.71 -13.95
N MET A 283 5.49 -0.82 -14.24
CA MET A 283 4.11 -1.22 -14.53
C MET A 283 3.94 -1.97 -15.85
N LEU A 284 4.84 -1.76 -16.82
CA LEU A 284 4.82 -2.49 -18.09
C LEU A 284 5.47 -3.89 -17.97
N ASN A 285 6.40 -4.08 -17.04
CA ASN A 285 7.30 -5.25 -17.05
C ASN A 285 7.28 -6.11 -15.79
N ASP A 286 6.90 -5.57 -14.61
CA ASP A 286 6.86 -6.38 -13.39
C ASP A 286 5.74 -7.43 -13.52
N PRO A 287 6.03 -8.71 -13.21
CA PRO A 287 5.08 -9.81 -13.38
C PRO A 287 3.71 -9.54 -12.75
N GLN A 288 3.66 -8.79 -11.64
CA GLN A 288 2.39 -8.48 -10.96
C GLN A 288 1.46 -7.62 -11.80
N PHE A 289 1.99 -6.61 -12.50
CA PHE A 289 1.16 -5.74 -13.33
C PHE A 289 0.81 -6.39 -14.66
N VAL A 290 1.73 -7.14 -15.25
CA VAL A 290 1.47 -7.92 -16.48
C VAL A 290 0.39 -8.97 -16.23
N GLU A 291 0.50 -9.71 -15.12
CA GLU A 291 -0.50 -10.68 -14.71
C GLU A 291 -1.85 -10.03 -14.40
N ALA A 292 -1.87 -8.92 -13.65
CA ALA A 292 -3.10 -8.18 -13.36
C ALA A 292 -3.78 -7.67 -14.64
N ALA A 293 -3.02 -7.14 -15.60
CA ALA A 293 -3.54 -6.73 -16.90
C ALA A 293 -4.12 -7.91 -17.68
N ARG A 294 -3.46 -9.07 -17.68
CA ARG A 294 -3.92 -10.29 -18.34
C ARG A 294 -5.22 -10.80 -17.73
N VAL A 295 -5.32 -10.84 -16.39
CA VAL A 295 -6.53 -11.30 -15.70
C VAL A 295 -7.69 -10.33 -15.91
N LEU A 296 -7.42 -9.02 -15.94
CA LEU A 296 -8.42 -8.01 -16.29
C LEU A 296 -8.89 -8.16 -17.75
N ALA A 297 -7.97 -8.41 -18.68
CA ALA A 297 -8.29 -8.66 -20.09
C ALA A 297 -9.14 -9.91 -20.27
N GLN A 298 -8.80 -11.01 -19.58
CA GLN A 298 -9.60 -12.23 -19.56
C GLN A 298 -11.04 -11.94 -19.11
N LYS A 299 -11.21 -11.21 -18.00
CA LYS A 299 -12.53 -10.79 -17.53
C LYS A 299 -13.25 -9.92 -18.56
N SER A 300 -12.58 -8.98 -19.21
CA SER A 300 -13.21 -8.13 -20.22
C SER A 300 -13.79 -8.89 -21.42
N ILE A 301 -13.21 -10.06 -21.73
CA ILE A 301 -13.68 -10.94 -22.81
C ILE A 301 -14.85 -11.81 -22.35
N GLU A 302 -14.83 -12.25 -21.09
CA GLU A 302 -15.85 -13.12 -20.50
C GLU A 302 -17.13 -12.36 -20.08
N PHE A 303 -17.02 -11.06 -19.77
CA PHE A 303 -18.13 -10.23 -19.29
C PHE A 303 -18.82 -9.44 -20.40
N LYS A 304 -20.15 -9.27 -20.30
CA LYS A 304 -20.92 -8.32 -21.11
C LYS A 304 -21.38 -7.14 -20.24
N VAL A 305 -21.08 -5.92 -20.68
CA VAL A 305 -21.58 -4.69 -20.04
C VAL A 305 -23.06 -4.52 -20.38
N GLN A 306 -23.93 -4.37 -19.38
CA GLN A 306 -25.32 -3.96 -19.58
C GLN A 306 -25.48 -2.53 -19.06
N SER A 307 -25.72 -1.58 -19.96
CA SER A 307 -26.10 -0.21 -19.55
C SER A 307 -27.52 -0.24 -19.00
N VAL A 308 -27.69 0.06 -17.71
CA VAL A 308 -29.01 0.19 -17.08
C VAL A 308 -29.18 1.64 -16.64
N LYS A 309 -30.04 2.38 -17.35
CA LYS A 309 -30.57 3.71 -16.97
C LYS A 309 -29.52 4.65 -16.31
N GLY A 310 -28.41 4.92 -16.99
CA GLY A 310 -27.44 5.93 -16.58
C GLY A 310 -26.42 5.49 -15.52
N ASN A 311 -26.51 4.27 -14.98
CA ASN A 311 -25.46 3.64 -14.19
C ASN A 311 -24.91 2.44 -14.97
N VAL A 312 -23.58 2.37 -15.11
CA VAL A 312 -22.90 1.21 -15.70
C VAL A 312 -22.89 0.10 -14.65
N GLU A 313 -23.77 -0.89 -14.77
CA GLU A 313 -23.72 -2.11 -13.96
C GLU A 313 -23.01 -3.24 -14.73
N PHE A 314 -21.92 -3.75 -14.16
CA PHE A 314 -21.25 -4.94 -14.66
C PHE A 314 -21.96 -6.18 -14.12
N LYS A 315 -22.72 -6.90 -14.96
CA LYS A 315 -23.33 -8.17 -14.59
C LYS A 315 -22.47 -9.34 -15.07
N VAL A 316 -22.06 -10.20 -14.14
CA VAL A 316 -21.50 -11.52 -14.46
C VAL A 316 -22.63 -12.34 -15.09
N GLN A 317 -22.54 -12.68 -16.37
CA GLN A 317 -23.19 -13.90 -16.85
C GLN A 317 -22.15 -15.00 -16.72
N ASN A 318 -22.38 -15.95 -15.82
CA ASN A 318 -21.58 -17.17 -15.77
C ASN A 318 -21.63 -17.81 -17.17
N VAL A 319 -20.48 -17.93 -17.81
CA VAL A 319 -20.28 -18.57 -19.12
C VAL A 319 -20.36 -20.10 -18.96
N GLU A 320 -21.36 -20.60 -18.21
CA GLU A 320 -21.65 -22.02 -18.06
C GLU A 320 -22.81 -22.48 -18.96
N SER A 321 -23.41 -21.57 -19.74
CA SER A 321 -24.37 -21.96 -20.76
C SER A 321 -23.63 -22.61 -21.92
N LYS A 322 -23.64 -23.95 -21.95
CA LYS A 322 -23.29 -24.80 -23.10
C LYS A 322 -24.02 -24.44 -24.40
N ASN A 323 -24.99 -23.51 -24.36
CA ASN A 323 -25.78 -23.01 -25.49
C ASN A 323 -25.69 -21.49 -25.70
N SER A 324 -24.78 -20.77 -25.04
CA SER A 324 -24.48 -19.38 -25.42
C SER A 324 -23.66 -19.43 -26.70
N GLN A 325 -24.32 -19.31 -27.86
CA GLN A 325 -23.66 -18.80 -29.06
C GLN A 325 -22.91 -17.54 -28.65
N TYR A 326 -21.59 -17.63 -28.56
CA TYR A 326 -20.72 -16.49 -28.29
C TYR A 326 -21.07 -15.44 -29.34
N ALA A 327 -21.74 -14.36 -28.93
CA ALA A 327 -21.78 -13.16 -29.76
C ALA A 327 -20.33 -12.84 -30.10
N ALA A 328 -20.04 -12.58 -31.38
CA ALA A 328 -18.69 -12.31 -31.86
C ALA A 328 -17.99 -11.33 -30.91
N PHE A 329 -16.75 -11.64 -30.53
CA PHE A 329 -15.99 -10.78 -29.62
C PHE A 329 -15.95 -9.35 -30.16
N ASP A 330 -16.35 -8.40 -29.32
CA ASP A 330 -16.32 -6.98 -29.65
C ASP A 330 -15.27 -6.26 -28.79
N PRO A 331 -14.16 -5.78 -29.39
CA PRO A 331 -13.13 -5.06 -28.66
C PRO A 331 -13.64 -3.77 -28.01
N HIS A 332 -14.69 -3.13 -28.55
CA HIS A 332 -15.23 -1.89 -27.98
C HIS A 332 -15.77 -2.11 -26.56
N HIS A 333 -16.56 -3.18 -26.36
CA HIS A 333 -17.11 -3.52 -25.05
C HIS A 333 -16.03 -3.90 -24.04
N ALA A 334 -15.04 -4.69 -24.46
CA ALA A 334 -13.92 -5.08 -23.61
C ALA A 334 -13.06 -3.87 -23.19
N ILE A 335 -12.81 -2.94 -24.12
CA ILE A 335 -12.12 -1.68 -23.83
C ILE A 335 -12.90 -0.83 -22.85
N GLU A 336 -14.22 -0.67 -23.04
CA GLU A 336 -15.07 0.08 -22.11
C GLU A 336 -15.04 -0.53 -20.70
N PHE A 337 -15.09 -1.86 -20.60
CA PHE A 337 -14.96 -2.57 -19.33
C PHE A 337 -13.62 -2.29 -18.65
N ILE A 338 -12.50 -2.50 -19.35
CA ILE A 338 -11.14 -2.27 -18.84
C ILE A 338 -10.99 -0.81 -18.39
N PHE A 339 -11.37 0.13 -19.25
CA PHE A 339 -11.18 1.55 -19.02
C PHE A 339 -12.00 2.02 -17.83
N THR A 340 -13.28 1.63 -17.76
CA THR A 340 -14.14 2.00 -16.63
C THR A 340 -13.67 1.35 -15.33
N SER A 341 -13.15 0.12 -15.38
CA SER A 341 -12.66 -0.58 -14.19
C SER A 341 -11.38 0.05 -13.62
N LEU A 342 -10.49 0.54 -14.50
CA LEU A 342 -9.23 1.19 -14.09
C LEU A 342 -9.44 2.66 -13.73
N ILE A 343 -10.25 3.40 -14.49
CA ILE A 343 -10.29 4.87 -14.46
C ILE A 343 -11.62 5.39 -13.87
N SER A 344 -12.60 4.53 -13.61
CA SER A 344 -13.91 4.90 -13.01
C SER A 344 -14.74 5.89 -13.84
N ARG A 345 -14.52 5.96 -15.16
CA ARG A 345 -15.37 6.65 -16.15
C ARG A 345 -15.34 5.90 -17.48
N PRO A 346 -16.35 6.05 -18.35
CA PRO A 346 -16.27 5.53 -19.70
C PRO A 346 -15.16 6.22 -20.52
N PRO A 347 -14.55 5.51 -21.49
CA PRO A 347 -13.60 6.10 -22.43
C PRO A 347 -14.31 7.06 -23.40
N LYS A 348 -13.61 8.12 -23.79
CA LYS A 348 -14.05 9.05 -24.84
C LYS A 348 -13.92 8.40 -26.21
N ALA A 349 -14.66 8.89 -27.20
CA ALA A 349 -14.66 8.32 -28.55
C ALA A 349 -13.26 8.25 -29.20
N ASN A 350 -12.40 9.24 -28.95
CA ASN A 350 -11.02 9.25 -29.42
C ASN A 350 -10.14 8.23 -28.67
N GLU A 351 -10.33 8.05 -27.36
CA GLU A 351 -9.63 7.04 -26.55
C GLU A 351 -10.01 5.63 -27.04
N VAL A 352 -11.30 5.37 -27.27
CA VAL A 352 -11.78 4.10 -27.85
C VAL A 352 -11.14 3.84 -29.20
N LYS A 353 -11.13 4.83 -30.10
CA LYS A 353 -10.53 4.70 -31.44
C LYS A 353 -9.07 4.26 -31.37
N VAL A 354 -8.27 4.90 -30.51
CA VAL A 354 -6.84 4.57 -30.34
C VAL A 354 -6.65 3.18 -29.74
N LEU A 355 -7.43 2.81 -28.72
CA LEU A 355 -7.31 1.50 -28.07
C LEU A 355 -7.79 0.35 -28.96
N VAL A 356 -8.80 0.57 -29.80
CA VAL A 356 -9.24 -0.41 -30.80
C VAL A 356 -8.17 -0.61 -31.87
N GLN A 357 -7.53 0.48 -32.33
CA GLN A 357 -6.42 0.39 -33.26
C GLN A 357 -5.26 -0.43 -32.65
N LEU A 358 -4.85 -0.11 -31.41
CA LEU A 358 -3.83 -0.87 -30.68
C LEU A 358 -4.19 -2.36 -30.59
N TYR A 359 -5.43 -2.68 -30.23
CA TYR A 359 -5.90 -4.06 -30.18
C TYR A 359 -5.77 -4.77 -31.54
N GLN A 360 -6.19 -4.12 -32.63
CA GLN A 360 -6.16 -4.71 -33.97
C GLN A 360 -4.73 -4.99 -34.46
N GLU A 361 -3.82 -4.05 -34.22
CA GLU A 361 -2.40 -4.17 -34.56
C GLU A 361 -1.75 -5.32 -33.78
N GLU A 362 -1.93 -5.35 -32.45
CA GLU A 362 -1.39 -6.41 -31.58
C GLU A 362 -2.01 -7.78 -31.89
N TRP A 363 -3.31 -7.85 -32.16
CA TRP A 363 -3.96 -9.11 -32.51
C TRP A 363 -3.46 -9.70 -33.83
N ALA A 364 -3.19 -8.84 -34.82
CA ALA A 364 -2.59 -9.26 -36.08
C ALA A 364 -1.16 -9.79 -35.88
N ASP A 365 -0.38 -9.18 -34.98
CA ASP A 365 0.97 -9.64 -34.64
C ASP A 365 0.97 -10.95 -33.85
N PHE A 366 0.18 -11.06 -32.77
CA PHE A 366 0.12 -12.27 -31.95
C PHE A 366 -0.40 -13.50 -32.71
N LYS A 367 -1.24 -13.31 -33.73
CA LYS A 367 -1.63 -14.37 -34.66
C LYS A 367 -0.46 -14.90 -35.49
N LYS A 368 0.47 -14.02 -35.88
CA LYS A 368 1.68 -14.38 -36.64
C LYS A 368 2.79 -14.92 -35.75
N ASN A 369 2.80 -14.53 -34.47
CA ASN A 369 3.87 -14.84 -33.51
C ASN A 369 3.38 -15.65 -32.28
N PRO A 370 3.03 -16.95 -32.43
CA PRO A 370 2.57 -17.78 -31.31
C PRO A 370 3.55 -17.88 -30.13
N LYS A 371 4.86 -17.75 -30.38
CA LYS A 371 5.88 -17.72 -29.32
C LYS A 371 5.66 -16.54 -28.38
N ARG A 372 5.51 -15.32 -28.93
CA ARG A 372 5.24 -14.08 -28.18
C ARG A 372 3.94 -14.19 -27.39
N THR A 373 2.91 -14.79 -27.99
CA THR A 373 1.62 -15.06 -27.32
C THR A 373 1.80 -15.94 -26.08
N ASN A 374 2.52 -17.06 -26.22
CA ASN A 374 2.73 -17.97 -25.10
C ASN A 374 3.63 -17.37 -24.01
N GLU A 375 4.68 -16.63 -24.38
CA GLU A 375 5.55 -15.92 -23.42
C GLU A 375 4.74 -14.93 -22.57
N LEU A 376 3.94 -14.05 -23.19
CA LEU A 376 3.11 -13.09 -22.46
C LEU A 376 2.07 -13.78 -21.57
N LEU A 377 1.36 -14.78 -22.10
CA LEU A 377 0.30 -15.47 -21.35
C LEU A 377 0.83 -16.37 -20.22
N SER A 378 2.13 -16.69 -20.23
CA SER A 378 2.81 -17.46 -19.18
C SER A 378 3.27 -16.62 -17.99
N VAL A 379 3.16 -15.28 -18.07
CA VAL A 379 3.57 -14.40 -16.97
C VAL A 379 2.55 -14.49 -15.82
N GLY A 380 3.06 -14.79 -14.62
CA GLY A 380 2.26 -14.96 -13.41
C GLY A 380 1.77 -16.40 -13.21
N GLU A 381 1.22 -16.67 -12.03
CA GLU A 381 0.76 -18.00 -11.60
C GLU A 381 -0.74 -18.22 -11.84
N TYR A 382 -1.51 -17.16 -12.04
CA TYR A 382 -2.94 -17.26 -12.29
C TYR A 382 -3.20 -17.97 -13.63
N GLY A 383 -4.18 -18.87 -13.64
CA GLY A 383 -4.47 -19.68 -14.82
C GLY A 383 -5.14 -18.90 -15.96
N VAL A 384 -4.79 -19.24 -17.20
CA VAL A 384 -5.50 -18.76 -18.40
C VAL A 384 -6.73 -19.63 -18.67
N ALA A 385 -7.88 -19.03 -18.95
CA ALA A 385 -9.08 -19.77 -19.33
C ALA A 385 -8.89 -20.56 -20.64
N LYS A 386 -9.27 -21.85 -20.63
CA LYS A 386 -9.02 -22.79 -21.75
C LYS A 386 -9.81 -22.49 -23.02
N ASN A 387 -10.92 -21.77 -22.91
CA ASN A 387 -11.88 -21.57 -24.00
C ASN A 387 -11.69 -20.25 -24.75
N LEU A 388 -10.62 -19.50 -24.45
CA LEU A 388 -10.36 -18.20 -25.08
C LEU A 388 -9.36 -18.32 -26.23
N ASP A 389 -9.56 -17.51 -27.29
CA ASP A 389 -8.53 -17.28 -28.30
C ASP A 389 -7.32 -16.61 -27.63
N LYS A 390 -6.19 -17.33 -27.60
CA LYS A 390 -4.95 -16.88 -26.96
C LYS A 390 -4.41 -15.59 -27.59
N SER A 391 -4.52 -15.43 -28.90
CA SER A 391 -4.01 -14.24 -29.60
C SER A 391 -4.88 -13.02 -29.25
N GLN A 392 -6.19 -13.21 -29.16
CA GLN A 392 -7.13 -12.18 -28.72
C GLN A 392 -6.87 -11.77 -27.27
N LEU A 393 -6.69 -12.75 -26.37
CA LEU A 393 -6.37 -12.47 -24.98
C LEU A 393 -5.05 -11.73 -24.82
N ALA A 394 -4.00 -12.15 -25.56
CA ALA A 394 -2.70 -11.49 -25.54
C ALA A 394 -2.80 -10.03 -26.03
N ALA A 395 -3.51 -9.77 -27.13
CA ALA A 395 -3.74 -8.41 -27.63
C ALA A 395 -4.50 -7.55 -26.62
N MET A 396 -5.57 -8.09 -26.02
CA MET A 396 -6.34 -7.36 -25.00
C MET A 396 -5.55 -7.16 -23.70
N THR A 397 -4.59 -8.03 -23.39
CA THR A 397 -3.64 -7.85 -22.27
C THR A 397 -2.77 -6.61 -22.50
N ILE A 398 -2.28 -6.38 -23.73
CA ILE A 398 -1.52 -5.18 -24.07
C ILE A 398 -2.39 -3.92 -23.91
N VAL A 399 -3.64 -3.95 -24.36
CA VAL A 399 -4.58 -2.85 -24.15
C VAL A 399 -4.80 -2.58 -22.66
N ALA A 400 -5.07 -3.61 -21.86
CA ALA A 400 -5.23 -3.47 -20.42
C ALA A 400 -3.96 -2.91 -19.75
N SER A 401 -2.78 -3.36 -20.17
CA SER A 401 -1.49 -2.85 -19.67
C SER A 401 -1.28 -1.38 -20.03
N ALA A 402 -1.63 -0.98 -21.26
CA ALA A 402 -1.54 0.42 -21.71
C ALA A 402 -2.46 1.34 -20.90
N VAL A 403 -3.71 0.93 -20.65
CA VAL A 403 -4.65 1.70 -19.82
C VAL A 403 -4.21 1.71 -18.35
N MET A 404 -3.66 0.60 -17.85
CA MET A 404 -3.11 0.54 -16.50
C MET A 404 -1.88 1.44 -16.34
N ASN A 405 -1.09 1.64 -17.39
CA ASN A 405 0.04 2.59 -17.39
C ASN A 405 -0.40 4.06 -17.55
N PHE A 406 -1.67 4.30 -17.85
CA PHE A 406 -2.18 5.65 -18.06
C PHE A 406 -2.18 6.46 -16.76
N ASP A 407 -1.95 7.77 -16.89
CA ASP A 407 -1.78 8.64 -15.74
C ASP A 407 -3.03 8.69 -14.85
N GLU A 408 -4.24 8.65 -15.42
CA GLU A 408 -5.51 8.60 -14.67
C GLU A 408 -5.67 7.36 -13.77
N PHE A 409 -4.96 6.27 -14.04
CA PHE A 409 -4.98 5.09 -13.16
C PHE A 409 -4.09 5.28 -11.92
N VAL A 410 -2.90 5.87 -12.10
CA VAL A 410 -1.90 6.00 -11.02
C VAL A 410 -1.97 7.33 -10.27
N ILE A 411 -2.66 8.32 -10.81
CA ILE A 411 -2.80 9.66 -10.24
C ILE A 411 -4.18 9.84 -9.62
N LYS A 412 -4.19 10.35 -8.39
CA LYS A 412 -5.41 10.86 -7.75
C LYS A 412 -5.81 12.19 -8.37
N ARG A 413 -7.09 12.37 -8.73
CA ARG A 413 -7.66 13.57 -9.37
C ARG A 413 -9.03 13.94 -8.82
#